data_AF-A0A8T3N4C7-F1
#
_entry.id   AF-A0A8T3N4C7-F1
#
_cell.length_a   1.000
_cell.length_b   1.000
_cell.length_c   1.000
_cell.angle_alpha   90.00
_cell.angle_beta   90.00
_cell.angle_gamma   90.00
#
_symmetry.space_group_name_H-M   'P 1'
#
loop_
_entity.id
_entity.type
_entity.pdbx_description
1 polymer ?
#
loop_
_entity_poly.entity_id
_entity_poly.type
_entity_poly.pdbx_seq_one_letter_code
_entity_poly.pdbx_strand_id
1 'polypeptide(L)'
;MSAHPRGVLSALGKMGPKLRSRSYYDRVLKCLAGSSSAKVLNHAESIPPLLLDGLNEIDPSLHNLRLLGLVNTQQRLRTFLYLNKVLEKVLPAARLLDARTSLLRVESYSGIGEWFDKWLKEGILPAAPWPGTDRLRPMTTCEQLDKAAARFNNCLRTQVPRAVLGTHYFYEWRGREPAIASVVVGPRLGWVIEDIKKIKNRGVRTGTRDAIIRDFSHGGIDWCPFGIDSLDDVSFALSVEDFGEELEMNDCEGEADNQDWDLDEEWWNDDE
;
A
#
# COMPACT_ATOMS: atom_id res chain seq x y z
N MET A 1 -15.78 39.72 -17.69
CA MET A 1 -16.88 38.95 -17.06
C MET A 1 -16.48 37.49 -17.09
N SER A 2 -16.07 36.92 -15.96
CA SER A 2 -15.71 35.50 -15.87
C SER A 2 -16.96 34.65 -16.08
N ALA A 3 -16.98 33.83 -17.12
CA ALA A 3 -18.06 32.88 -17.35
C ALA A 3 -18.16 31.94 -16.13
N HIS A 4 -19.31 31.92 -15.47
CA HIS A 4 -19.53 31.00 -14.35
C HIS A 4 -19.52 29.55 -14.86
N PRO A 5 -18.89 28.61 -14.13
CA PRO A 5 -18.97 27.19 -14.47
C PRO A 5 -20.43 26.76 -14.61
N ARG A 6 -20.75 25.94 -15.62
CA ARG A 6 -22.10 25.38 -15.75
C ARG A 6 -22.40 24.49 -14.53
N GLY A 7 -23.64 24.51 -14.05
CA GLY A 7 -24.08 23.63 -12.96
C GLY A 7 -23.92 24.17 -11.54
N VAL A 8 -23.42 25.41 -11.34
CA VAL A 8 -23.26 26.01 -10.00
C VAL A 8 -24.55 26.01 -9.19
N LEU A 9 -25.68 26.41 -9.77
CA LEU A 9 -26.98 26.41 -9.06
C LEU A 9 -27.42 25.00 -8.65
N SER A 10 -27.21 24.00 -9.51
CA SER A 10 -27.53 22.60 -9.19
C SER A 10 -26.64 22.09 -8.05
N ALA A 11 -25.33 22.36 -8.10
CA ALA A 11 -24.41 21.98 -7.03
C ALA A 11 -24.79 22.64 -5.70
N LEU A 12 -25.15 23.93 -5.70
CA LEU A 12 -25.63 24.63 -4.49
C LEU A 12 -26.89 23.96 -3.91
N GLY A 13 -27.82 23.51 -4.76
CA GLY A 13 -28.99 22.75 -4.33
C GLY A 13 -28.63 21.44 -3.61
N LYS A 14 -27.66 20.69 -4.13
CA LYS A 14 -27.19 19.40 -3.59
C LYS A 14 -26.38 19.50 -2.29
N MET A 15 -25.93 20.70 -1.93
CA MET A 15 -25.22 20.95 -0.67
C MET A 15 -26.17 21.08 0.53
N GLY A 16 -27.46 21.30 0.29
CA GLY A 16 -28.47 21.57 1.31
C GLY A 16 -28.43 23.00 1.84
N PRO A 17 -29.32 23.34 2.81
CA PRO A 17 -29.52 24.72 3.28
C PRO A 17 -28.45 25.21 4.26
N LYS A 18 -27.57 24.33 4.76
CA LYS A 18 -26.57 24.68 5.77
C LYS A 18 -25.42 25.47 5.13
N LEU A 19 -25.15 26.67 5.65
CA LEU A 19 -23.97 27.46 5.28
C LEU A 19 -22.69 26.66 5.57
N ARG A 20 -21.77 26.65 4.60
CA ARG A 20 -20.47 25.98 4.71
C ARG A 20 -19.33 27.01 4.77
N SER A 21 -18.13 26.55 5.06
CA SER A 21 -16.92 27.39 5.00
C SER A 21 -16.65 27.86 3.57
N ARG A 22 -15.97 29.00 3.42
CA ARG A 22 -15.46 29.46 2.11
C ARG A 22 -14.66 28.39 1.37
N SER A 23 -13.77 27.69 2.09
CA SER A 23 -12.94 26.61 1.53
C SER A 23 -13.76 25.46 0.94
N TYR A 24 -14.96 25.21 1.47
CA TYR A 24 -15.86 24.21 0.91
C TYR A 24 -16.39 24.67 -0.47
N TYR A 25 -16.87 25.91 -0.59
CA TYR A 25 -17.34 26.45 -1.87
C TYR A 25 -16.23 26.53 -2.92
N ASP A 26 -15.02 26.92 -2.51
CA ASP A 26 -13.86 26.96 -3.41
C ASP A 26 -13.55 25.57 -3.99
N ARG A 27 -13.64 24.51 -3.17
CA ARG A 27 -13.48 23.12 -3.64
C ARG A 27 -14.58 22.71 -4.63
N VAL A 28 -15.84 23.09 -4.39
CA VAL A 28 -16.95 22.81 -5.32
C VAL A 28 -16.72 23.51 -6.65
N LEU A 29 -16.37 24.79 -6.64
CA LEU A 29 -16.11 25.57 -7.86
C LEU A 29 -14.92 24.98 -8.65
N LYS A 30 -13.86 24.57 -7.96
CA LYS A 30 -12.73 23.85 -8.56
C LYS A 30 -13.17 22.54 -9.23
N CYS A 31 -14.00 21.74 -8.56
CA CYS A 31 -14.53 20.50 -9.12
C CYS A 31 -15.46 20.75 -10.32
N LEU A 32 -16.28 21.80 -10.32
CA LEU A 32 -17.14 22.15 -11.46
C LEU A 32 -16.35 22.66 -12.68
N ALA A 33 -15.14 23.18 -12.47
CA ALA A 33 -14.25 23.58 -13.56
C ALA A 33 -13.60 22.38 -14.28
N GLY A 34 -13.49 21.22 -13.62
CA GLY A 34 -12.94 19.99 -14.20
C GLY A 34 -14.01 19.13 -14.88
N SER A 35 -13.76 18.63 -16.09
CA SER A 35 -14.77 17.87 -16.85
C SER A 35 -15.23 16.57 -16.16
N SER A 36 -14.29 15.80 -15.59
CA SER A 36 -14.58 14.53 -14.91
C SER A 36 -15.30 14.73 -13.59
N SER A 37 -14.77 15.62 -12.74
CA SER A 37 -15.35 15.97 -11.44
C SER A 37 -16.70 16.64 -11.57
N ALA A 38 -16.89 17.53 -12.56
CA ALA A 38 -18.19 18.15 -12.82
C ALA A 38 -19.23 17.10 -13.22
N LYS A 39 -18.85 16.09 -14.03
CA LYS A 39 -19.75 14.98 -14.37
C LYS A 39 -20.18 14.23 -13.11
N VAL A 40 -19.25 13.87 -12.23
CA VAL A 40 -19.55 13.21 -10.95
C VAL A 40 -20.50 14.08 -10.09
N LEU A 41 -20.19 15.36 -9.90
CA LEU A 41 -21.04 16.27 -9.11
C LEU A 41 -22.43 16.46 -9.73
N ASN A 42 -22.55 16.48 -11.05
CA ASN A 42 -23.83 16.60 -11.75
C ASN A 42 -24.71 15.35 -11.56
N HIS A 43 -24.13 14.18 -11.34
CA HIS A 43 -24.86 12.93 -11.08
C HIS A 43 -25.04 12.61 -9.59
N ALA A 44 -24.25 13.21 -8.70
CA ALA A 44 -24.39 12.97 -7.26
C ALA A 44 -25.73 13.51 -6.72
N GLU A 45 -26.37 12.82 -5.78
CA GLU A 45 -27.60 13.32 -5.13
C GLU A 45 -27.30 14.41 -4.09
N SER A 46 -26.19 14.24 -3.37
CA SER A 46 -25.67 15.19 -2.39
C SER A 46 -24.17 15.41 -2.59
N ILE A 47 -23.64 16.49 -2.02
CA ILE A 47 -22.20 16.80 -2.06
C ILE A 47 -21.65 16.77 -0.62
N PRO A 48 -21.33 15.60 -0.04
CA PRO A 48 -20.67 15.57 1.26
C PRO A 48 -19.22 16.08 1.13
N PRO A 49 -18.59 16.58 2.22
CA PRO A 49 -17.18 16.97 2.20
C PRO A 49 -16.25 15.88 1.67
N LEU A 50 -16.50 14.62 2.05
CA LEU A 50 -15.68 13.49 1.63
C LEU A 50 -15.73 13.23 0.12
N LEU A 51 -16.87 13.49 -0.55
CA LEU A 51 -16.95 13.40 -2.00
C LEU A 51 -16.00 14.41 -2.67
N LEU A 52 -15.92 15.62 -2.11
CA LEU A 52 -15.01 16.66 -2.62
C LEU A 52 -13.55 16.30 -2.34
N ASP A 53 -13.25 15.68 -1.21
CA ASP A 53 -11.89 15.23 -0.90
C ASP A 53 -11.46 14.13 -1.87
N GLY A 54 -12.33 13.13 -2.08
CA GLY A 54 -12.11 12.09 -3.09
C GLY A 54 -11.91 12.67 -4.51
N LEU A 55 -12.74 13.61 -4.94
CA LEU A 55 -12.59 14.26 -6.26
C LEU A 55 -11.32 15.11 -6.40
N ASN A 56 -10.78 15.65 -5.31
CA ASN A 56 -9.55 16.45 -5.34
C ASN A 56 -8.28 15.59 -5.27
N GLU A 57 -8.33 14.42 -4.61
CA GLU A 57 -7.17 13.58 -4.37
C GLU A 57 -7.04 12.42 -5.36
N ILE A 58 -8.16 11.87 -5.85
CA ILE A 58 -8.16 10.76 -6.80
C ILE A 58 -7.88 11.27 -8.22
N ASP A 59 -7.07 10.51 -8.97
CA ASP A 59 -6.78 10.76 -10.38
C ASP A 59 -8.08 10.96 -11.19
N PRO A 60 -8.18 12.01 -12.03
CA PRO A 60 -9.37 12.28 -12.83
C PRO A 60 -9.89 11.11 -13.68
N SER A 61 -9.00 10.21 -14.13
CA SER A 61 -9.37 9.00 -14.88
C SER A 61 -10.15 7.97 -14.06
N LEU A 62 -10.09 8.09 -12.73
CA LEU A 62 -10.77 7.23 -11.76
C LEU A 62 -12.02 7.90 -11.15
N HIS A 63 -12.37 9.12 -11.59
CA HIS A 63 -13.58 9.81 -11.11
C HIS A 63 -14.83 9.06 -11.53
N ASN A 64 -15.41 8.33 -10.58
CA ASN A 64 -16.61 7.52 -10.76
C ASN A 64 -17.38 7.49 -9.43
N LEU A 65 -18.70 7.75 -9.48
CA LEU A 65 -19.53 7.79 -8.27
C LEU A 65 -19.53 6.48 -7.50
N ARG A 66 -19.53 5.34 -8.20
CA ARG A 66 -19.45 4.02 -7.55
C ARG A 66 -18.14 3.87 -6.79
N LEU A 67 -17.00 4.14 -7.43
CA LEU A 67 -15.70 4.05 -6.76
C LEU A 67 -15.62 4.98 -5.54
N LEU A 68 -16.09 6.23 -5.70
CA LEU A 68 -16.15 7.20 -4.60
C LEU A 68 -17.09 6.74 -3.46
N GLY A 69 -18.18 6.05 -3.80
CA GLY A 69 -19.07 5.39 -2.84
C GLY A 69 -18.42 4.21 -2.11
N LEU A 70 -17.51 3.46 -2.77
CA LEU A 70 -16.74 2.40 -2.10
C LEU A 70 -15.75 2.97 -1.06
N VAL A 71 -15.26 4.20 -1.28
CA VAL A 71 -14.34 4.91 -0.36
C VAL A 71 -15.06 5.97 0.48
N ASN A 72 -16.29 5.67 0.91
CA ASN A 72 -17.19 6.55 1.66
C ASN A 72 -16.78 6.88 3.12
N THR A 73 -15.57 6.54 3.56
CA THR A 73 -15.01 7.04 4.82
C THR A 73 -13.61 7.61 4.60
N GLN A 74 -13.18 8.53 5.48
CA GLN A 74 -11.83 9.11 5.39
C GLN A 74 -10.74 8.03 5.42
N GLN A 75 -10.92 7.00 6.25
CA GLN A 75 -9.97 5.89 6.37
C GLN A 75 -9.92 5.05 5.08
N ARG A 76 -11.07 4.78 4.47
CA ARG A 76 -11.15 4.04 3.19
C ARG A 76 -10.52 4.83 2.05
N LEU A 77 -10.77 6.14 1.98
CA LEU A 77 -10.15 7.04 0.99
C LEU A 77 -8.62 7.06 1.14
N ARG A 78 -8.11 7.27 2.35
CA ARG A 78 -6.66 7.25 2.63
C ARG A 78 -6.01 5.91 2.26
N THR A 79 -6.67 4.81 2.61
CA THR A 79 -6.22 3.46 2.25
C THR A 79 -6.16 3.30 0.73
N PHE A 80 -7.22 3.67 0.03
CA PHE A 80 -7.28 3.63 -1.44
C PHE A 80 -6.16 4.44 -2.09
N LEU A 81 -5.94 5.67 -1.66
CA LEU A 81 -4.88 6.55 -2.18
C LEU A 81 -3.50 5.95 -1.95
N TYR A 82 -3.26 5.37 -0.76
CA TYR A 82 -2.02 4.66 -0.46
C TYR A 82 -1.81 3.48 -1.41
N LEU A 83 -2.82 2.62 -1.59
CA LEU A 83 -2.74 1.46 -2.48
C LEU A 83 -2.47 1.88 -3.93
N ASN A 84 -3.17 2.89 -4.44
CA ASN A 84 -2.94 3.40 -5.80
C ASN A 84 -1.51 3.97 -5.96
N LYS A 85 -1.01 4.71 -4.97
CA LYS A 85 0.37 5.22 -4.97
C LYS A 85 1.42 4.11 -4.90
N VAL A 86 1.13 3.01 -4.23
CA VAL A 86 1.98 1.81 -4.24
C VAL A 86 2.03 1.22 -5.65
N LEU A 87 0.87 1.02 -6.30
CA LEU A 87 0.83 0.49 -7.66
C LEU A 87 1.57 1.37 -8.68
N GLU A 88 1.47 2.69 -8.55
CA GLU A 88 2.20 3.65 -9.38
C GLU A 88 3.73 3.48 -9.30
N LYS A 89 4.26 3.06 -8.15
CA LYS A 89 5.70 2.86 -7.96
C LYS A 89 6.19 1.53 -8.51
N VAL A 90 5.33 0.51 -8.52
CA VAL A 90 5.76 -0.88 -8.73
C VAL A 90 5.32 -1.43 -10.08
N LEU A 91 4.29 -0.85 -10.71
CA LEU A 91 3.83 -1.28 -12.02
C LEU A 91 4.48 -0.46 -13.13
N PRO A 92 4.81 -1.10 -14.28
CA PRO A 92 5.05 -0.37 -15.52
C PRO A 92 3.85 0.49 -15.91
N ALA A 93 4.08 1.66 -16.53
CA ALA A 93 3.01 2.58 -16.93
C ALA A 93 1.89 1.94 -17.75
N ALA A 94 2.24 1.02 -18.67
CA ALA A 94 1.25 0.28 -19.47
C ALA A 94 0.34 -0.60 -18.58
N ARG A 95 0.89 -1.29 -17.58
CA ARG A 95 0.14 -2.14 -16.66
C ARG A 95 -0.68 -1.32 -15.66
N LEU A 96 -0.19 -0.15 -15.27
CA LEU A 96 -0.93 0.76 -14.40
C LEU A 96 -2.25 1.22 -15.05
N LEU A 97 -2.23 1.48 -16.36
CA LEU A 97 -3.45 1.85 -17.10
C LEU A 97 -4.48 0.70 -17.11
N ASP A 98 -4.01 -0.53 -17.36
CA ASP A 98 -4.87 -1.73 -17.28
C ASP A 98 -5.42 -1.92 -15.85
N ALA A 99 -4.59 -1.68 -14.83
CA ALA A 99 -4.99 -1.76 -13.43
C ALA A 99 -6.12 -0.78 -13.11
N ARG A 100 -5.93 0.50 -13.47
CA ARG A 100 -6.93 1.55 -13.29
C ARG A 100 -8.22 1.28 -14.05
N THR A 101 -8.13 0.76 -15.27
CA THR A 101 -9.31 0.38 -16.06
C THR A 101 -10.09 -0.77 -15.41
N SER A 102 -9.39 -1.77 -14.87
CA SER A 102 -10.05 -2.89 -14.18
C SER A 102 -10.62 -2.50 -12.82
N LEU A 103 -10.03 -1.52 -12.12
CA LEU A 103 -10.53 -0.97 -10.86
C LEU A 103 -11.96 -0.42 -11.02
N LEU A 104 -12.25 0.18 -12.18
CA LEU A 104 -13.59 0.70 -12.47
C LEU A 104 -14.66 -0.38 -12.51
N ARG A 105 -14.31 -1.68 -12.48
CA ARG A 105 -15.25 -2.81 -12.44
C ARG A 105 -15.39 -3.42 -11.04
N VAL A 106 -14.68 -2.90 -10.05
CA VAL A 106 -14.79 -3.36 -8.66
C VAL A 106 -16.11 -2.86 -8.07
N GLU A 107 -16.84 -3.76 -7.42
CA GLU A 107 -18.20 -3.52 -6.92
C GLU A 107 -18.30 -3.42 -5.40
N SER A 108 -17.22 -3.77 -4.68
CA SER A 108 -17.19 -3.75 -3.22
C SER A 108 -15.85 -3.23 -2.70
N TYR A 109 -15.83 -2.72 -1.47
CA TYR A 109 -14.59 -2.26 -0.85
C TYR A 109 -13.60 -3.41 -0.63
N SER A 110 -14.06 -4.62 -0.26
CA SER A 110 -13.20 -5.81 -0.17
C SER A 110 -12.60 -6.18 -1.53
N GLY A 111 -13.36 -6.00 -2.61
CA GLY A 111 -12.88 -6.20 -3.98
C GLY A 111 -11.73 -5.26 -4.38
N ILE A 112 -11.57 -4.10 -3.72
CA ILE A 112 -10.39 -3.23 -3.91
C ILE A 112 -9.13 -3.93 -3.38
N GLY A 113 -9.22 -4.64 -2.26
CA GLY A 113 -8.11 -5.42 -1.71
C GLY A 113 -7.70 -6.56 -2.66
N GLU A 114 -8.67 -7.31 -3.15
CA GLU A 114 -8.43 -8.39 -4.12
C GLU A 114 -7.85 -7.86 -5.45
N TRP A 115 -8.38 -6.74 -5.94
CA TRP A 115 -7.86 -6.03 -7.10
C TRP A 115 -6.39 -5.61 -6.88
N PHE A 116 -6.09 -5.04 -5.72
CA PHE A 116 -4.74 -4.62 -5.39
C PHE A 116 -3.78 -5.81 -5.34
N ASP A 117 -4.13 -6.89 -4.63
CA ASP A 117 -3.32 -8.10 -4.52
C ASP A 117 -3.04 -8.75 -5.87
N LYS A 118 -4.04 -8.74 -6.77
CA LYS A 118 -3.87 -9.21 -8.15
C LYS A 118 -2.80 -8.40 -8.88
N TRP A 119 -2.92 -7.08 -8.87
CA TRP A 119 -2.01 -6.21 -9.61
C TRP A 119 -0.63 -6.12 -8.99
N LEU A 120 -0.52 -6.23 -7.68
CA LEU A 120 0.77 -6.22 -6.99
C LEU A 120 1.67 -7.39 -7.43
N LYS A 121 1.09 -8.54 -7.80
CA LYS A 121 1.83 -9.70 -8.35
C LYS A 121 2.39 -9.46 -9.75
N GLU A 122 1.89 -8.46 -10.46
CA GLU A 122 2.41 -8.00 -11.75
C GLU A 122 3.49 -6.90 -11.56
N GLY A 123 3.83 -6.59 -10.32
CA GLY A 123 4.83 -5.60 -9.96
C GLY A 123 6.24 -5.99 -10.35
N ILE A 124 7.06 -4.97 -10.60
CA ILE A 124 8.50 -5.11 -10.79
C ILE A 124 9.13 -5.20 -9.40
N LEU A 125 9.93 -6.25 -9.17
CA LEU A 125 10.78 -6.32 -7.99
C LEU A 125 11.92 -5.31 -8.11
N PRO A 126 12.36 -4.68 -7.01
CA PRO A 126 13.55 -3.84 -7.04
C PRO A 126 14.79 -4.64 -7.48
N ALA A 127 15.89 -3.95 -7.78
CA ALA A 127 17.15 -4.64 -8.03
C ALA A 127 17.56 -5.45 -6.79
N ALA A 128 18.10 -6.65 -7.03
CA ALA A 128 18.66 -7.46 -5.95
C ALA A 128 19.77 -6.68 -5.24
N PRO A 129 19.82 -6.69 -3.89
CA PRO A 129 20.86 -5.98 -3.16
C PRO A 129 22.25 -6.54 -3.43
N TRP A 130 22.33 -7.80 -3.85
CA TRP A 130 23.55 -8.48 -4.25
C TRP A 130 23.23 -9.51 -5.35
N PRO A 131 24.08 -9.67 -6.39
CA PRO A 131 23.82 -10.59 -7.50
C PRO A 131 23.77 -12.08 -7.09
N GLY A 132 24.29 -12.43 -5.91
CA GLY A 132 24.34 -13.81 -5.43
C GLY A 132 25.58 -14.58 -5.89
N THR A 133 25.52 -15.90 -5.75
CA THR A 133 26.51 -16.87 -6.24
C THR A 133 25.83 -17.93 -7.13
N ASP A 134 26.60 -18.88 -7.66
CA ASP A 134 26.04 -20.03 -8.37
C ASP A 134 25.03 -20.82 -7.54
N ARG A 135 25.25 -20.89 -6.22
CA ARG A 135 24.43 -21.65 -5.28
C ARG A 135 23.38 -20.79 -4.59
N LEU A 136 23.54 -19.48 -4.52
CA LEU A 136 22.62 -18.57 -3.84
C LEU A 136 22.13 -17.52 -4.83
N ARG A 137 20.96 -17.72 -5.41
CA ARG A 137 20.47 -16.90 -6.53
C ARG A 137 19.31 -16.00 -6.12
N PRO A 138 19.32 -14.70 -6.47
CA PRO A 138 18.21 -13.81 -6.20
C PRO A 138 16.96 -14.24 -6.99
N MET A 139 15.79 -14.10 -6.38
CA MET A 139 14.51 -14.16 -7.09
C MET A 139 14.16 -12.76 -7.57
N THR A 140 14.16 -12.58 -8.88
CA THR A 140 14.06 -11.29 -9.60
C THR A 140 12.66 -11.01 -10.15
N THR A 141 11.73 -11.94 -10.01
CA THR A 141 10.35 -11.79 -10.49
C THR A 141 9.35 -12.36 -9.49
N CYS A 142 8.13 -11.81 -9.45
CA CYS A 142 7.03 -12.36 -8.65
C CYS A 142 6.70 -13.81 -9.06
N GLU A 143 6.81 -14.15 -10.34
CA GLU A 143 6.62 -15.53 -10.83
C GLU A 143 7.62 -16.51 -10.21
N GLN A 144 8.89 -16.10 -10.03
CA GLN A 144 9.89 -16.92 -9.34
C GLN A 144 9.51 -17.13 -7.87
N LEU A 145 9.02 -16.09 -7.18
CA LEU A 145 8.52 -16.21 -5.81
C LEU A 145 7.35 -17.18 -5.73
N ASP A 146 6.37 -17.10 -6.63
CA ASP A 146 5.21 -17.99 -6.65
C ASP A 146 5.59 -19.45 -6.94
N LYS A 147 6.48 -19.69 -7.91
CA LYS A 147 7.02 -21.03 -8.21
C LYS A 147 7.79 -21.59 -7.03
N ALA A 148 8.61 -20.77 -6.37
CA ALA A 148 9.33 -21.17 -5.18
C ALA A 148 8.37 -21.45 -4.01
N ALA A 149 7.36 -20.63 -3.80
CA ALA A 149 6.33 -20.84 -2.77
C ALA A 149 5.64 -22.20 -2.93
N ALA A 150 5.25 -22.55 -4.16
CA ALA A 150 4.64 -23.83 -4.48
C ALA A 150 5.60 -25.01 -4.24
N ARG A 151 6.84 -24.91 -4.75
CA ARG A 151 7.86 -25.97 -4.63
C ARG A 151 8.27 -26.21 -3.18
N PHE A 152 8.45 -25.14 -2.40
CA PHE A 152 8.83 -25.24 -0.99
C PHE A 152 7.62 -25.48 -0.08
N ASN A 153 6.40 -25.34 -0.58
CA ASN A 153 5.16 -25.39 0.20
C ASN A 153 5.29 -24.53 1.49
N ASN A 154 5.67 -23.28 1.30
CA ASN A 154 6.06 -22.34 2.35
C ASN A 154 5.25 -21.03 2.24
N CYS A 155 5.48 -20.07 3.15
CA CYS A 155 4.70 -18.83 3.18
C CYS A 155 5.13 -17.77 2.14
N LEU A 156 6.05 -18.07 1.21
CA LEU A 156 6.62 -17.07 0.31
C LEU A 156 5.57 -16.34 -0.56
N ARG A 157 4.45 -17.00 -0.87
CA ARG A 157 3.33 -16.39 -1.61
C ARG A 157 2.75 -15.17 -0.89
N THR A 158 2.69 -15.19 0.44
CA THR A 158 2.17 -14.06 1.22
C THR A 158 3.22 -12.95 1.41
N GLN A 159 4.45 -13.17 0.96
CA GLN A 159 5.57 -12.23 1.08
C GLN A 159 5.80 -11.40 -0.19
N VAL A 160 5.09 -11.69 -1.28
CA VAL A 160 5.17 -10.92 -2.54
C VAL A 160 4.97 -9.41 -2.31
N PRO A 161 3.99 -8.94 -1.50
CA PRO A 161 3.85 -7.52 -1.22
C PRO A 161 5.12 -6.89 -0.63
N ARG A 162 5.79 -7.59 0.30
CA ARG A 162 7.03 -7.11 0.93
C ARG A 162 8.21 -7.06 -0.06
N ALA A 163 8.28 -8.04 -0.96
CA ALA A 163 9.27 -8.08 -2.03
C ALA A 163 9.10 -6.91 -3.00
N VAL A 164 7.87 -6.70 -3.46
CA VAL A 164 7.52 -5.66 -4.43
C VAL A 164 7.72 -4.26 -3.86
N LEU A 165 7.42 -4.06 -2.58
CA LEU A 165 7.70 -2.82 -1.86
C LEU A 165 9.19 -2.60 -1.54
N GLY A 166 10.04 -3.60 -1.80
CA GLY A 166 11.48 -3.53 -1.54
C GLY A 166 11.86 -3.47 -0.07
N THR A 167 10.96 -3.85 0.84
CA THR A 167 11.31 -4.01 2.26
C THR A 167 12.02 -5.32 2.49
N HIS A 168 11.72 -6.35 1.69
CA HIS A 168 12.35 -7.66 1.73
C HIS A 168 12.89 -8.04 0.35
N TYR A 169 13.89 -8.91 0.33
CA TYR A 169 14.37 -9.56 -0.88
C TYR A 169 14.60 -11.04 -0.58
N PHE A 170 14.46 -11.89 -1.60
CA PHE A 170 14.51 -13.34 -1.39
C PHE A 170 15.52 -14.00 -2.32
N TYR A 171 16.25 -14.97 -1.76
CA TYR A 171 17.25 -15.76 -2.47
C TYR A 171 16.93 -17.25 -2.36
N GLU A 172 17.17 -17.99 -3.43
CA GLU A 172 17.11 -19.44 -3.45
C GLU A 172 18.50 -20.03 -3.27
N TRP A 173 18.66 -20.84 -2.24
CA TRP A 173 19.84 -21.69 -2.05
C TRP A 173 19.64 -23.04 -2.76
N ARG A 174 20.57 -23.36 -3.66
CA ARG A 174 20.58 -24.56 -4.53
C ARG A 174 21.63 -25.60 -4.12
N GLY A 175 22.06 -25.57 -2.87
CA GLY A 175 22.96 -26.59 -2.31
C GLY A 175 22.25 -27.93 -2.05
N ARG A 176 22.95 -28.83 -1.35
CA ARG A 176 22.45 -30.18 -1.02
C ARG A 176 21.13 -30.19 -0.23
N GLU A 177 20.93 -29.19 0.63
CA GLU A 177 19.67 -28.94 1.33
C GLU A 177 19.08 -27.62 0.80
N PRO A 178 18.17 -27.64 -0.19
CA PRO A 178 17.59 -26.43 -0.76
C PRO A 178 16.86 -25.60 0.30
N ALA A 179 16.99 -24.28 0.19
CA ALA A 179 16.41 -23.33 1.14
C ALA A 179 16.04 -22.01 0.45
N ILE A 180 15.20 -21.23 1.10
CA ILE A 180 14.94 -19.82 0.79
C ILE A 180 15.51 -18.99 1.93
N ALA A 181 16.28 -17.98 1.59
CA ALA A 181 16.73 -16.95 2.53
C ALA A 181 15.96 -15.65 2.26
N SER A 182 15.43 -15.03 3.32
CA SER A 182 14.93 -13.66 3.28
C SER A 182 16.00 -12.71 3.79
N VAL A 183 16.16 -11.61 3.07
CA VAL A 183 16.91 -10.44 3.53
C VAL A 183 15.97 -9.26 3.58
N VAL A 184 16.31 -8.30 4.41
CA VAL A 184 15.42 -7.21 4.81
C VAL A 184 16.26 -5.96 5.08
N VAL A 185 15.69 -4.79 4.85
CA VAL A 185 16.38 -3.52 5.10
C VAL A 185 16.38 -3.23 6.60
N GLY A 186 17.54 -3.34 7.23
CA GLY A 186 17.78 -2.94 8.61
C GLY A 186 18.05 -1.42 8.73
N PRO A 187 17.64 -0.76 9.83
CA PRO A 187 17.69 0.71 9.98
C PRO A 187 19.08 1.35 9.82
N ARG A 188 20.17 0.60 10.09
CA ARG A 188 21.56 1.12 10.05
C ARG A 188 22.56 0.25 9.29
N LEU A 189 22.21 -1.02 9.04
CA LEU A 189 23.14 -2.00 8.46
C LEU A 189 22.87 -2.27 6.98
N GLY A 190 21.88 -1.58 6.39
CA GLY A 190 21.40 -1.91 5.06
C GLY A 190 20.74 -3.28 5.06
N TRP A 191 21.02 -4.10 4.04
CA TRP A 191 20.41 -5.42 3.93
C TRP A 191 21.03 -6.41 4.91
N VAL A 192 20.18 -7.08 5.68
CA VAL A 192 20.57 -8.14 6.62
C VAL A 192 19.73 -9.40 6.38
N ILE A 193 20.28 -10.56 6.71
CA ILE A 193 19.55 -11.83 6.66
C ILE A 193 18.58 -11.90 7.85
N GLU A 194 17.31 -12.13 7.56
CA GLU A 194 16.24 -12.29 8.54
C GLU A 194 15.96 -13.76 8.83
N ASP A 195 15.74 -14.55 7.78
CA ASP A 195 15.35 -15.95 7.94
C ASP A 195 15.91 -16.85 6.84
N ILE A 196 16.11 -18.12 7.20
CA ILE A 196 16.55 -19.18 6.30
C ILE A 196 15.67 -20.40 6.53
N LYS A 197 14.75 -20.66 5.60
CA LYS A 197 13.76 -21.74 5.70
C LYS A 197 13.84 -22.71 4.54
N LYS A 198 13.62 -23.99 4.83
CA LYS A 198 13.40 -25.03 3.82
C LYS A 198 11.90 -25.32 3.65
N ILE A 199 11.61 -26.44 3.00
CA ILE A 199 10.26 -26.95 2.79
C ILE A 199 9.41 -26.86 4.07
N LYS A 200 8.17 -26.40 3.93
CA LYS A 200 7.19 -26.23 5.03
C LYS A 200 7.68 -25.31 6.16
N ASN A 201 8.38 -24.22 5.82
CA ASN A 201 8.91 -23.22 6.77
C ASN A 201 9.82 -23.80 7.87
N ARG A 202 10.43 -24.97 7.63
CA ARG A 202 11.32 -25.60 8.63
C ARG A 202 12.70 -24.96 8.61
N GLY A 203 13.41 -24.99 9.73
CA GLY A 203 14.83 -24.62 9.77
C GLY A 203 15.71 -25.57 8.96
N VAL A 204 16.80 -25.04 8.42
CA VAL A 204 17.89 -25.81 7.78
C VAL A 204 18.86 -26.38 8.82
N ARG A 205 19.73 -27.32 8.42
CA ARG A 205 20.83 -27.78 9.27
C ARG A 205 21.85 -26.68 9.49
N THR A 206 22.56 -26.69 10.63
CA THR A 206 23.58 -25.70 10.99
C THR A 206 24.63 -25.52 9.88
N GLY A 207 25.21 -26.61 9.36
CA GLY A 207 26.19 -26.50 8.28
C GLY A 207 25.64 -25.89 6.98
N THR A 208 24.34 -26.06 6.68
CA THR A 208 23.68 -25.39 5.55
C THR A 208 23.49 -23.90 5.84
N ARG A 209 23.04 -23.56 7.06
CA ARG A 209 22.88 -22.18 7.52
C ARG A 209 24.20 -21.42 7.44
N ASP A 210 25.27 -21.97 8.00
CA ASP A 210 26.59 -21.35 8.04
C ASP A 210 27.16 -21.13 6.63
N ALA A 211 26.88 -22.07 5.71
CA ALA A 211 27.25 -21.91 4.31
C ALA A 211 26.50 -20.76 3.62
N ILE A 212 25.19 -20.62 3.87
CA ILE A 212 24.38 -19.53 3.33
C ILE A 212 24.83 -18.18 3.90
N ILE A 213 25.02 -18.09 5.23
CA ILE A 213 25.47 -16.86 5.91
C ILE A 213 26.82 -16.42 5.34
N ARG A 214 27.78 -17.34 5.23
CA ARG A 214 29.10 -17.05 4.66
C ARG A 214 29.02 -16.54 3.21
N ASP A 215 28.19 -17.15 2.36
CA ASP A 215 28.01 -16.70 0.98
C ASP A 215 27.44 -15.26 0.95
N PHE A 216 26.47 -14.93 1.82
CA PHE A 216 25.94 -13.57 1.95
C PHE A 216 26.95 -12.55 2.49
N SER A 217 27.76 -12.91 3.50
CA SER A 217 28.76 -12.01 4.06
C SER A 217 29.82 -11.62 3.02
N HIS A 218 30.15 -12.49 2.05
CA HIS A 218 30.99 -12.10 0.90
C HIS A 218 30.34 -11.03 0.01
N GLY A 219 29.00 -10.96 0.01
CA GLY A 219 28.21 -9.92 -0.65
C GLY A 219 27.94 -8.70 0.23
N GLY A 220 28.50 -8.63 1.44
CA GLY A 220 28.29 -7.53 2.39
C GLY A 220 26.92 -7.56 3.09
N ILE A 221 26.25 -8.72 3.11
CA ILE A 221 24.96 -8.91 3.79
C ILE A 221 25.19 -9.82 4.99
N ASP A 222 24.99 -9.31 6.20
CA ASP A 222 25.26 -10.05 7.43
C ASP A 222 24.00 -10.62 8.08
N TRP A 223 24.21 -11.63 8.95
CA TRP A 223 23.14 -12.28 9.69
C TRP A 223 22.67 -11.43 10.87
N CYS A 224 21.35 -11.22 11.02
CA CYS A 224 20.75 -10.60 12.19
C CYS A 224 20.24 -11.68 13.17
N PRO A 225 20.94 -11.96 14.29
CA PRO A 225 20.55 -13.04 15.19
C PRO A 225 19.34 -12.74 16.06
N PHE A 226 18.95 -11.47 16.19
CA PHE A 226 17.89 -11.05 17.11
C PHE A 226 16.54 -10.78 16.42
N GLY A 227 16.49 -10.81 15.08
CA GLY A 227 15.34 -10.36 14.30
C GLY A 227 15.23 -8.82 14.31
N ILE A 228 14.70 -8.21 13.24
CA ILE A 228 14.65 -6.73 13.16
C ILE A 228 13.77 -6.14 14.26
N ASP A 229 12.69 -6.82 14.65
CA ASP A 229 11.77 -6.32 15.66
C ASP A 229 12.48 -6.03 17.00
N SER A 230 13.61 -6.71 17.27
CA SER A 230 14.44 -6.43 18.45
C SER A 230 15.47 -5.31 18.25
N LEU A 231 15.81 -4.95 17.00
CA LEU A 231 16.76 -3.88 16.72
C LEU A 231 16.17 -2.50 17.00
N ASP A 232 14.85 -2.36 16.87
CA ASP A 232 14.12 -1.17 17.31
C ASP A 232 14.16 -1.04 18.85
N ASP A 233 14.13 -2.15 19.61
CA ASP A 233 14.31 -2.13 21.07
C ASP A 233 15.76 -1.83 21.51
N VAL A 234 16.76 -2.36 20.79
CA VAL A 234 18.18 -2.04 21.08
C VAL A 234 18.50 -0.58 20.72
N SER A 235 17.74 0.03 19.82
CA SER A 235 17.89 1.45 19.48
C SER A 235 17.51 2.38 20.64
N PHE A 236 16.59 1.96 21.53
CA PHE A 236 16.28 2.68 22.77
C PHE A 236 17.38 2.49 23.82
N ALA A 237 17.97 1.29 23.91
CA ALA A 237 19.03 1.00 24.88
C ALA A 237 20.36 1.73 24.57
N LEU A 238 20.63 2.06 23.30
CA LEU A 238 21.83 2.80 22.89
C LEU A 238 21.60 4.30 22.69
N SER A 239 20.38 4.82 22.87
CA SER A 239 20.09 6.26 22.81
C SER A 239 19.86 6.91 24.17
N VAL A 240 19.64 6.12 25.23
CA VAL A 240 19.26 6.66 26.56
C VAL A 240 20.46 6.97 27.46
N GLU A 241 21.68 6.57 27.10
CA GLU A 241 22.88 6.95 27.88
C GLU A 241 23.51 8.30 27.47
N ASP A 242 23.02 8.99 26.43
CA ASP A 242 23.72 10.18 25.89
C ASP A 242 22.90 11.47 25.70
N PHE A 243 21.63 11.52 26.12
CA PHE A 243 20.89 12.79 26.17
C PHE A 243 19.99 12.86 27.41
N GLY A 244 20.56 13.37 28.50
CA GLY A 244 19.76 14.06 29.51
C GLY A 244 19.32 15.40 28.96
N GLU A 245 18.02 15.63 28.85
CA GLU A 245 17.35 16.86 29.25
C GLU A 245 15.83 16.77 29.02
N GLU A 246 15.12 17.33 30.00
CA GLU A 246 13.67 17.37 30.17
C GLU A 246 12.94 17.95 28.95
N LEU A 247 11.88 17.28 28.50
CA LEU A 247 10.82 17.92 27.74
C LEU A 247 9.47 17.55 28.35
N GLU A 248 8.88 18.57 28.97
CA GLU A 248 7.53 18.58 29.54
C GLU A 248 6.49 18.21 28.48
N MET A 249 5.67 17.21 28.81
CA MET A 249 4.45 16.87 28.09
C MET A 249 3.41 17.94 28.36
N ASN A 250 2.95 18.62 27.31
CA ASN A 250 1.71 19.39 27.34
C ASN A 250 0.60 18.56 26.68
N ASP A 251 -0.40 18.23 27.49
CA ASP A 251 -1.64 17.57 27.12
C ASP A 251 -2.43 18.42 26.13
N CYS A 252 -2.86 17.80 25.02
CA CYS A 252 -3.86 18.34 24.12
C CYS A 252 -4.91 17.25 23.87
N GLU A 253 -5.86 17.16 24.79
CA GLU A 253 -7.11 16.43 24.58
C GLU A 253 -7.96 17.18 23.54
N GLY A 254 -8.14 16.57 22.38
CA GLY A 254 -9.07 17.01 21.35
C GLY A 254 -10.09 15.92 21.11
N GLU A 255 -11.28 16.10 21.68
CA GLU A 255 -12.47 15.25 21.48
C GLU A 255 -12.81 15.15 19.99
N ALA A 256 -12.80 13.93 19.45
CA ALA A 256 -13.26 13.64 18.10
C ALA A 256 -14.71 13.12 18.18
N ASP A 257 -15.65 13.96 17.77
CA ASP A 257 -17.04 13.59 17.50
C ASP A 257 -17.11 12.56 16.37
N ASN A 258 -17.24 11.28 16.73
CA ASN A 258 -17.65 10.21 15.83
C ASN A 258 -19.17 10.29 15.63
N GLN A 259 -19.62 11.05 14.63
CA GLN A 259 -20.95 10.84 14.05
C GLN A 259 -20.87 9.72 13.02
N ASP A 260 -21.37 8.56 13.46
CA ASP A 260 -21.76 7.43 12.61
C ASP A 260 -22.78 7.93 11.59
N TRP A 261 -22.45 7.80 10.31
CA TRP A 261 -23.40 8.05 9.23
C TRP A 261 -24.00 6.70 8.88
N ASP A 262 -25.19 6.41 9.42
CA ASP A 262 -26.06 5.34 8.95
C ASP A 262 -26.33 5.58 7.45
N LEU A 263 -25.61 4.83 6.62
CA LEU A 263 -25.96 4.64 5.23
C LEU A 263 -26.89 3.43 5.21
N ASP A 264 -28.19 3.69 5.12
CA ASP A 264 -29.20 2.66 4.91
C ASP A 264 -28.78 1.77 3.72
N GLU A 265 -28.54 0.49 4.02
CA GLU A 265 -28.14 -0.59 3.09
C GLU A 265 -29.29 -1.08 2.19
N GLU A 266 -30.34 -0.28 1.99
CA GLU A 266 -31.34 -0.55 0.97
C GLU A 266 -30.91 0.09 -0.35
N TRP A 267 -31.42 -0.38 -1.50
CA TRP A 267 -31.24 0.23 -2.83
C TRP A 267 -30.02 -0.22 -3.65
N TRP A 268 -29.85 -1.54 -3.80
CA TRP A 268 -29.40 -2.14 -5.06
C TRP A 268 -30.30 -3.33 -5.42
N ASN A 269 -31.55 -3.05 -5.73
CA ASN A 269 -32.40 -3.94 -6.54
C ASN A 269 -33.34 -3.04 -7.31
N ASP A 270 -33.09 -2.88 -8.60
CA ASP A 270 -34.15 -2.71 -9.60
C ASP A 270 -33.62 -3.33 -10.90
N ASP A 271 -34.12 -4.53 -11.15
CA ASP A 271 -34.19 -5.16 -12.47
C ASP A 271 -35.35 -4.53 -13.26
N GLU A 272 -35.17 -4.50 -14.58
CA GLU A 272 -36.09 -4.15 -15.70
C GLU A 272 -36.21 -2.68 -16.15
#